data_AF-A0A6L8LZ66-F1
#
_entry.id   AF-A0A6L8LZ66-F1
#
_cell.length_a   1.000
_cell.length_b   1.000
_cell.length_c   1.000
_cell.angle_alpha   90.00
_cell.angle_beta   90.00
_cell.angle_gamma   90.00
#
_symmetry.space_group_name_H-M   'P 1'
#
loop_
_entity.id
_entity.type
_entity.pdbx_description
1 polymer ?
#
loop_
_entity_poly.entity_id
_entity_poly.type
_entity_poly.pdbx_seq_one_letter_code
_entity_poly.pdbx_strand_id
1 'polypeptide(L)'
;MKVNVIASAALSLIATSALAANNPNIEFISKISCKMGGCTLVCVTSDGKKDVKAREINNAEIITYKSGTVQHNLVIGFQKMIVTSPSGTESCSLNNIDKITTQ
;
A
#
# COMPACT_ATOMS: atom_id res chain seq x y z
N MET A 1 56.52 29.29 -22.76
CA MET A 1 55.15 29.67 -22.36
C MET A 1 54.48 28.46 -21.70
N LYS A 2 53.98 28.68 -20.49
CA LYS A 2 52.95 27.97 -19.69
C LYS A 2 52.72 26.45 -19.88
N VAL A 3 53.05 25.76 -18.79
CA VAL A 3 52.52 24.49 -18.28
C VAL A 3 51.00 24.38 -18.46
N ASN A 4 50.49 23.19 -18.78
CA ASN A 4 49.20 22.77 -18.23
C ASN A 4 49.13 21.26 -18.04
N VAL A 5 48.67 20.92 -16.85
CA VAL A 5 48.86 19.68 -16.10
C VAL A 5 47.46 19.19 -15.72
N ILE A 6 47.25 17.88 -15.90
CA ILE A 6 46.27 16.99 -15.25
C ILE A 6 44.79 17.17 -15.64
N ALA A 7 44.30 16.22 -16.46
CA ALA A 7 42.90 15.86 -16.55
C ALA A 7 42.60 14.74 -15.54
N SER A 8 42.09 15.09 -14.36
CA SER A 8 41.49 14.15 -13.41
C SER A 8 39.99 14.42 -13.39
N ALA A 9 39.23 13.66 -14.18
CA ALA A 9 37.78 13.70 -14.17
C ALA A 9 37.27 13.03 -12.88
N ALA A 10 36.82 13.84 -11.92
CA ALA A 10 36.14 13.35 -10.73
C ALA A 10 34.71 12.91 -11.12
N LEU A 11 34.48 11.60 -11.07
CA LEU A 11 33.16 11.00 -11.28
C LEU A 11 32.33 11.18 -9.99
N SER A 12 31.64 12.31 -9.87
CA SER A 12 30.69 12.53 -8.77
C SER A 12 29.47 11.64 -8.97
N LEU A 13 29.40 10.53 -8.25
CA LEU A 13 28.14 9.79 -8.06
C LEU A 13 27.18 10.70 -7.30
N ILE A 14 26.26 11.33 -8.04
CA ILE A 14 25.12 12.02 -7.45
C ILE A 14 24.17 10.93 -6.97
N ALA A 15 24.25 10.62 -5.69
CA ALA A 15 23.23 9.85 -5.00
C ALA A 15 21.91 10.63 -5.09
N THR A 16 21.06 10.25 -6.03
CA THR A 16 19.68 10.72 -6.05
C THR A 16 18.97 10.01 -4.90
N SER A 17 18.78 10.75 -3.81
CA SER A 17 17.85 10.36 -2.76
C SER A 17 16.48 10.20 -3.42
N ALA A 18 16.06 8.95 -3.59
CA ALA A 18 14.71 8.61 -3.99
C ALA A 18 13.76 9.11 -2.89
N LEU A 19 13.26 10.34 -3.05
CA LEU A 19 12.12 10.84 -2.30
C LEU A 19 10.96 9.91 -2.64
N ALA A 20 10.56 9.10 -1.67
CA ALA A 20 9.32 8.34 -1.76
C ALA A 20 8.21 9.33 -2.13
N ALA A 21 7.54 9.07 -3.26
CA ALA A 21 6.48 9.92 -3.76
C ALA A 21 5.30 9.86 -2.77
N ASN A 22 5.27 10.78 -1.80
CA ASN A 22 4.10 11.00 -0.96
C ASN A 22 2.99 11.55 -1.87
N ASN A 23 2.06 10.68 -2.26
CA ASN A 23 0.88 11.11 -3.01
C ASN A 23 0.04 12.01 -2.09
N PRO A 24 -0.19 13.29 -2.45
CA PRO A 24 -0.83 14.27 -1.57
C PRO A 24 -2.30 13.94 -1.26
N ASN A 25 -2.89 12.98 -1.98
CA ASN A 25 -4.27 12.52 -1.79
C ASN A 25 -4.39 11.36 -0.80
N ILE A 26 -3.28 10.73 -0.41
CA ILE A 26 -3.27 9.70 0.63
C ILE A 26 -3.37 10.38 1.99
N GLU A 27 -4.26 9.88 2.83
CA GLU A 27 -4.42 10.33 4.21
C GLU A 27 -3.54 9.50 5.14
N PHE A 28 -3.60 8.16 5.03
CA PHE A 28 -2.75 7.24 5.77
C PHE A 28 -2.64 5.88 5.06
N ILE A 29 -1.59 5.14 5.38
CA ILE A 29 -1.36 3.78 4.88
C ILE A 29 -1.23 2.82 6.06
N SER A 30 -2.04 1.77 6.08
CA SER A 30 -1.95 0.70 7.07
C SER A 30 -1.48 -0.60 6.41
N LYS A 31 -0.43 -1.20 6.94
CA LYS A 31 0.07 -2.52 6.55
C LYS A 31 -0.42 -3.56 7.55
N ILE A 32 -1.01 -4.62 7.04
CA ILE A 32 -1.66 -5.67 7.80
C ILE A 32 -1.00 -6.99 7.47
N SER A 33 -0.62 -7.71 8.52
CA SER A 33 -0.21 -9.12 8.42
C SER A 33 -1.29 -10.01 9.03
N CYS A 34 -1.57 -11.11 8.34
CA CYS A 34 -2.63 -12.04 8.73
C CYS A 34 -2.10 -13.19 9.57
N LYS A 35 -2.96 -13.74 10.43
CA LYS A 35 -2.65 -14.93 11.22
C LYS A 35 -2.52 -16.16 10.31
N MET A 36 -2.01 -17.25 10.89
CA MET A 36 -1.99 -18.57 10.23
C MET A 36 -3.41 -18.93 9.73
N GLY A 37 -3.51 -19.38 8.48
CA GLY A 37 -4.79 -19.58 7.78
C GLY A 37 -5.28 -18.38 6.97
N GLY A 38 -4.62 -17.23 7.06
CA GLY A 38 -4.90 -16.02 6.26
C GLY A 38 -6.10 -15.20 6.75
N CYS A 39 -6.19 -13.96 6.27
CA CYS A 39 -7.34 -13.08 6.52
C CYS A 39 -8.46 -13.31 5.51
N THR A 40 -9.64 -12.84 5.87
CA THR A 40 -10.78 -12.69 4.94
C THR A 40 -11.18 -11.22 4.85
N LEU A 41 -11.33 -10.68 3.64
CA LEU A 41 -11.87 -9.35 3.41
C LEU A 41 -13.38 -9.44 3.25
N VAL A 42 -14.11 -8.83 4.19
CA VAL A 42 -15.57 -8.76 4.17
C VAL A 42 -15.98 -7.31 3.98
N CYS A 43 -16.82 -7.06 2.98
CA CYS A 43 -17.37 -5.75 2.68
C CYS A 43 -18.85 -5.71 3.02
N VAL A 44 -19.28 -4.61 3.62
CA VAL A 44 -20.68 -4.31 3.88
C VAL A 44 -21.06 -3.13 2.99
N THR A 45 -21.95 -3.39 2.06
CA THR A 45 -22.49 -2.36 1.15
C THR A 45 -23.45 -1.43 1.89
N SER A 46 -23.73 -0.26 1.32
CA SER A 46 -24.61 0.74 1.93
C SER A 46 -26.04 0.27 2.18
N ASP A 47 -26.51 -0.75 1.47
CA ASP A 47 -27.81 -1.41 1.71
C ASP A 47 -27.75 -2.48 2.83
N GLY A 48 -26.59 -2.66 3.47
CA GLY A 48 -26.35 -3.59 4.55
C GLY A 48 -25.96 -5.01 4.12
N LYS A 49 -25.89 -5.30 2.81
CA LYS A 49 -25.46 -6.63 2.35
C LYS A 49 -23.98 -6.86 2.61
N LYS A 50 -23.67 -8.04 3.15
CA LYS A 50 -22.31 -8.51 3.39
C LYS A 50 -21.83 -9.36 2.22
N ASP A 51 -20.64 -9.06 1.73
CA ASP A 51 -19.98 -9.79 0.65
C ASP A 51 -18.52 -10.10 1.02
N VAL A 52 -18.05 -11.28 0.64
CA VAL A 52 -16.66 -11.70 0.89
C VAL A 52 -15.87 -11.52 -0.39
N LYS A 53 -15.06 -10.47 -0.45
CA LYS A 53 -14.28 -10.14 -1.66
C LYS A 53 -13.05 -11.00 -1.84
N ALA A 54 -12.45 -11.47 -0.74
CA ALA A 54 -11.22 -12.27 -0.77
C ALA A 54 -11.04 -13.10 0.51
N ARG A 55 -10.35 -14.24 0.37
CA ARG A 55 -10.01 -15.18 1.45
C ARG A 55 -8.53 -15.55 1.36
N GLU A 56 -7.99 -16.16 2.41
CA GLU A 56 -6.62 -16.69 2.47
C GLU A 56 -5.54 -15.61 2.21
N ILE A 57 -5.85 -14.37 2.60
CA ILE A 57 -4.97 -13.23 2.41
C ILE A 57 -3.79 -13.37 3.37
N ASN A 58 -2.55 -13.31 2.88
CA ASN A 58 -1.35 -13.37 3.71
C ASN A 58 -1.03 -12.01 4.33
N ASN A 59 -1.10 -10.95 3.52
CA ASN A 59 -0.84 -9.57 3.92
C ASN A 59 -1.73 -8.63 3.12
N ALA A 60 -2.03 -7.47 3.68
CA ALA A 60 -2.74 -6.40 2.99
C ALA A 60 -2.09 -5.05 3.26
N GLU A 61 -2.11 -4.18 2.26
CA GLU A 61 -1.83 -2.76 2.43
C GLU A 61 -3.13 -1.99 2.16
N ILE A 62 -3.63 -1.29 3.17
CA ILE A 62 -4.81 -0.46 3.09
C ILE A 62 -4.36 0.98 2.91
N ILE A 63 -4.80 1.58 1.82
CA ILE A 63 -4.55 2.98 1.50
C ILE A 63 -5.87 3.71 1.67
N THR A 64 -5.92 4.64 2.62
CA THR A 64 -7.07 5.53 2.80
C THR A 64 -6.74 6.86 2.14
N TYR A 65 -7.60 7.27 1.21
CA TYR A 65 -7.49 8.56 0.54
C TYR A 65 -8.32 9.61 1.26
N LYS A 66 -7.93 10.88 1.14
CA LYS A 66 -8.67 12.04 1.69
C LYS A 66 -10.10 12.16 1.16
N SER A 67 -10.42 11.52 0.03
CA SER A 67 -11.78 11.43 -0.50
C SER A 67 -12.69 10.48 0.30
N GLY A 68 -12.14 9.74 1.26
CA GLY A 68 -12.79 8.63 1.94
C GLY A 68 -12.80 7.32 1.14
N THR A 69 -12.21 7.30 -0.05
CA THR A 69 -12.01 6.05 -0.80
C THR A 69 -10.97 5.21 -0.07
N VAL A 70 -11.21 3.90 0.03
CA VAL A 70 -10.27 2.95 0.62
C VAL A 70 -9.86 1.93 -0.43
N GLN A 71 -8.56 1.73 -0.61
CA GLN A 71 -8.01 0.70 -1.48
C GLN A 71 -7.30 -0.36 -0.64
N HIS A 72 -7.62 -1.62 -0.90
CA HIS A 72 -7.02 -2.78 -0.26
C HIS A 72 -6.14 -3.50 -1.29
N ASN A 73 -4.84 -3.39 -1.13
CA ASN A 73 -3.86 -4.16 -1.89
C ASN A 73 -3.59 -5.47 -1.14
N LEU A 74 -4.23 -6.54 -1.60
CA LEU A 74 -4.20 -7.85 -0.97
C LEU A 74 -3.13 -8.73 -1.61
N VAL A 75 -2.43 -9.51 -0.80
CA VAL A 75 -1.51 -10.58 -1.23
C VAL A 75 -2.12 -11.92 -0.84
N ILE A 76 -2.38 -12.78 -1.82
CA ILE A 76 -2.96 -14.12 -1.66
C ILE A 76 -2.02 -15.12 -2.32
N GLY A 77 -1.30 -15.90 -1.52
CA GLY A 77 -0.17 -16.71 -1.96
C GLY A 77 0.89 -15.84 -2.65
N PHE A 78 1.03 -16.02 -3.97
CA PHE A 78 1.93 -15.25 -4.83
C PHE A 78 1.21 -14.20 -5.69
N GLN A 79 -0.11 -14.09 -5.57
CA GLN A 79 -0.93 -13.18 -6.37
C GLN A 79 -1.23 -11.89 -5.62
N LYS A 80 -1.40 -10.80 -6.38
CA LYS A 80 -1.85 -9.51 -5.87
C LYS A 80 -3.26 -9.23 -6.37
N MET A 81 -4.14 -8.78 -5.48
CA MET A 81 -5.51 -8.38 -5.79
C MET A 81 -5.75 -6.99 -5.22
N ILE A 82 -6.48 -6.14 -5.95
CA ILE A 82 -6.84 -4.80 -5.50
C ILE A 82 -8.35 -4.72 -5.35
N VAL A 83 -8.82 -4.33 -4.17
CA VAL A 83 -10.23 -4.06 -3.89
C VAL A 83 -10.38 -2.60 -3.50
N THR A 84 -11.13 -1.85 -4.29
CA THR A 84 -11.36 -0.42 -4.07
C THR A 84 -12.80 -0.19 -3.65
N SER A 85 -12.97 0.49 -2.52
CA SER A 85 -14.25 0.84 -1.93
C SER A 85 -14.39 2.36 -1.95
N PRO A 86 -15.14 2.92 -2.92
CA PRO A 86 -15.46 4.33 -2.95
C PRO A 86 -16.15 4.80 -1.67
N SER A 87 -16.03 6.10 -1.36
CA SER A 87 -16.70 6.65 -0.19
C SER A 87 -18.22 6.52 -0.31
N GLY A 88 -18.86 6.05 0.77
CA GLY A 88 -20.31 5.90 0.86
C GLY A 88 -20.91 4.70 0.12
N THR A 89 -20.13 3.86 -0.57
CA THR A 89 -20.68 2.69 -1.29
C THR A 89 -20.61 1.42 -0.47
N GLU A 90 -19.47 1.16 0.17
CA GLU A 90 -19.24 -0.01 1.01
C GLU A 90 -18.13 0.25 2.02
N SER A 91 -18.13 -0.51 3.11
CA SER A 91 -17.07 -0.54 4.09
C SER A 91 -16.50 -1.95 4.17
N CYS A 92 -15.21 -2.10 3.94
CA CYS A 92 -14.53 -3.39 4.00
C CYS A 92 -13.68 -3.50 5.27
N SER A 93 -13.59 -4.71 5.79
CA SER A 93 -12.81 -5.02 6.98
C SER A 93 -12.15 -6.38 6.81
N LEU A 94 -10.90 -6.48 7.29
CA LEU A 94 -10.17 -7.73 7.33
C LEU A 94 -10.40 -8.43 8.66
N ASN A 95 -10.73 -9.71 8.58
CA ASN A 95 -10.86 -10.60 9.73
C ASN A 95 -9.63 -11.51 9.84
N ASN A 96 -9.31 -11.96 11.04
CA ASN A 96 -8.15 -12.82 11.35
C ASN A 96 -6.77 -12.14 11.19
N ILE A 97 -6.70 -10.86 11.58
CA ILE A 97 -5.48 -10.05 11.57
C ILE A 97 -4.54 -10.44 12.73
N ASP A 98 -3.24 -10.48 12.45
CA ASP A 98 -2.19 -10.65 13.45
C ASP A 98 -1.64 -9.30 13.93
N LYS A 99 -1.20 -8.48 12.98
CA LYS A 99 -0.55 -7.19 13.25
C LYS A 99 -1.00 -6.11 12.28
N ILE A 100 -1.10 -4.89 12.78
CA ILE A 100 -1.36 -3.67 12.00
C ILE A 100 -0.23 -2.68 12.27
N THR A 101 0.33 -2.11 11.21
CA THR A 101 1.30 -1.01 11.28
C THR A 101 0.78 0.16 10.44
N THR A 102 0.58 1.32 11.05
CA THR A 102 0.13 2.53 10.34
C THR A 102 1.30 3.47 10.12
N GLN A 103 1.37 4.07 8.92
CA GLN A 103 2.33 5.10 8.53
C GLN A 103 1.58 6.37 8.11
#